data_AF-A0A7V3D6Y8-F1
#
_entry.id   AF-A0A7V3D6Y8-F1
#
_cell.length_a   1.000
_cell.length_b   1.000
_cell.length_c   1.000
_cell.angle_alpha   90.00
_cell.angle_beta   90.00
_cell.angle_gamma   90.00
#
_symmetry.space_group_name_H-M   'P 1'
#
loop_
_entity.id
_entity.type
_entity.pdbx_description
1 polymer ?
#
loop_
_entity_poly.entity_id
_entity_poly.type
_entity_poly.pdbx_seq_one_letter_code
_entity_poly.pdbx_strand_id
1 'polypeptide(L)'
;EAEDLAQEVFLRVYRTRKSYHPRAKFSTWLFTIANNLALNALRTRQRKPVVPLTTSDSGPLGARPAEQLAHDRAVGPAQRMQQQELADRIQQALAQLNERQRMAVVLNKFEDMNYAEIAEVMGLTTKAVKSLLSRARMNLRVALQPYVYMDGDPVPEPEPAAEEDD
;
A
#
# COMPACT_ATOMS: atom_id res chain seq x y z
N GLU A 1 -13.36 -0.76 -9.07
CA GLU A 1 -12.00 -0.48 -9.59
C GLU A 1 -10.89 -1.31 -8.94
N ALA A 2 -10.62 -1.18 -7.64
CA ALA A 2 -9.59 -2.02 -6.99
C ALA A 2 -9.91 -3.52 -7.11
N GLU A 3 -11.18 -3.87 -6.97
CA GLU A 3 -11.70 -5.22 -7.20
C GLU A 3 -11.52 -5.67 -8.66
N ASP A 4 -11.85 -4.83 -9.64
CA ASP A 4 -11.68 -5.15 -11.07
C ASP A 4 -10.20 -5.39 -11.42
N LEU A 5 -9.31 -4.57 -10.84
CA LEU A 5 -7.87 -4.73 -10.99
C LEU A 5 -7.40 -6.05 -10.38
N ALA A 6 -7.89 -6.39 -9.18
CA ALA A 6 -7.56 -7.65 -8.53
C ALA A 6 -8.04 -8.86 -9.33
N GLN A 7 -9.26 -8.82 -9.89
CA GLN A 7 -9.77 -9.85 -10.79
C GLN A 7 -8.86 -10.03 -12.02
N GLU A 8 -8.45 -8.93 -12.66
CA GLU A 8 -7.56 -8.98 -13.82
C GLU A 8 -6.16 -9.54 -13.44
N VAL A 9 -5.66 -9.26 -12.23
CA VAL A 9 -4.43 -9.91 -11.71
C VAL A 9 -4.60 -11.43 -11.69
N PHE A 10 -5.66 -11.95 -11.07
CA PHE A 10 -5.87 -13.39 -10.97
C PHE A 10 -6.09 -14.06 -12.34
N LEU A 11 -6.80 -13.40 -13.26
CA LEU A 11 -6.95 -13.89 -14.63
C LEU A 11 -5.59 -13.97 -15.34
N ARG A 12 -4.73 -12.96 -15.17
CA ARG A 12 -3.40 -12.92 -15.77
C ARG A 12 -2.49 -13.99 -15.18
N VAL A 13 -2.50 -14.16 -13.86
CA VAL A 13 -1.82 -15.24 -13.15
C VAL A 13 -2.22 -16.60 -13.72
N TYR A 14 -3.52 -16.87 -13.88
CA TYR A 14 -3.99 -18.12 -14.44
C TYR A 14 -3.51 -18.34 -15.89
N ARG A 15 -3.53 -17.30 -16.72
CA ARG A 15 -3.03 -17.34 -18.11
C ARG A 15 -1.51 -17.59 -18.17
N THR A 16 -0.73 -16.97 -17.28
CA THR A 16 0.74 -17.04 -17.27
C THR A 16 1.30 -18.10 -16.33
N ARG A 17 0.48 -18.90 -15.64
CA ARG A 17 0.92 -19.88 -14.64
C ARG A 17 2.02 -20.84 -15.14
N LYS A 18 2.00 -21.19 -16.43
CA LYS A 18 3.01 -22.09 -17.03
C LYS A 18 4.40 -21.46 -17.16
N SER A 19 4.49 -20.13 -17.11
CA SER A 19 5.77 -19.42 -17.16
C SER A 19 6.38 -19.21 -15.78
N TYR A 20 5.66 -19.53 -14.69
CA TYR A 20 6.21 -19.46 -13.35
C TYR A 20 7.27 -20.55 -13.19
N HIS A 21 8.47 -20.12 -12.83
CA HIS A 21 9.56 -21.01 -12.46
C HIS A 21 9.91 -20.71 -10.99
N PRO A 22 10.08 -21.73 -10.12
CA PRO A 22 10.30 -21.57 -8.69
C PRO A 22 11.74 -21.09 -8.36
N ARG A 23 12.17 -20.00 -9.00
CA ARG A 23 13.40 -19.27 -8.69
C ARG A 23 13.16 -18.16 -7.66
N ALA A 24 11.92 -17.70 -7.54
CA ALA A 24 11.44 -16.75 -6.55
C ALA A 24 10.17 -17.28 -5.89
N LYS A 25 9.82 -16.76 -4.70
CA LYS A 25 8.55 -17.06 -4.05
C LYS A 25 7.38 -16.74 -5.00
N PHE A 26 6.33 -17.53 -4.92
CA PHE A 26 5.12 -17.27 -5.71
C PHE A 26 4.54 -15.87 -5.44
N SER A 27 4.60 -15.41 -4.19
CA SER A 27 4.18 -14.06 -3.80
C SER A 27 4.95 -12.99 -4.57
N THR A 28 6.27 -13.08 -4.67
CA THR A 28 7.11 -12.17 -5.47
C THR A 28 6.63 -12.12 -6.91
N TRP A 29 6.43 -13.28 -7.55
CA TRP A 29 5.95 -13.34 -8.93
C TRP A 29 4.54 -12.74 -9.11
N LEU A 30 3.62 -13.04 -8.18
CA LEU A 30 2.26 -12.49 -8.16
C LEU A 30 2.28 -10.97 -8.05
N PHE A 31 3.04 -10.42 -7.10
CA PHE A 31 3.14 -8.98 -6.89
C PHE A 31 3.83 -8.27 -8.04
N THR A 32 4.75 -8.92 -8.77
CA THR A 32 5.28 -8.38 -10.04
C THR A 32 4.17 -8.17 -11.07
N ILE A 33 3.24 -9.12 -11.20
CA ILE A 33 2.08 -9.00 -12.10
C ILE A 33 1.16 -7.87 -11.62
N ALA A 34 0.84 -7.84 -10.33
CA ALA A 34 -0.02 -6.83 -9.73
C ALA A 34 0.55 -5.41 -9.87
N ASN A 35 1.83 -5.21 -9.55
CA ASN A 35 2.51 -3.93 -9.66
C ASN A 35 2.50 -3.41 -11.11
N ASN A 36 2.81 -4.26 -12.08
CA ASN A 36 2.77 -3.88 -13.49
C ASN A 36 1.37 -3.46 -13.94
N LEU A 37 0.34 -4.19 -13.51
CA LEU A 37 -1.05 -3.86 -13.84
C LEU A 37 -1.49 -2.55 -13.19
N ALA A 38 -1.17 -2.34 -11.91
CA ALA A 38 -1.47 -1.11 -11.18
C ALA A 38 -0.82 0.12 -11.83
N LEU A 39 0.47 0.03 -12.17
CA LEU A 39 1.18 1.12 -12.86
C LEU A 39 0.59 1.42 -14.24
N ASN A 40 0.15 0.41 -14.98
CA ASN A 40 -0.47 0.59 -16.30
C ASN A 40 -1.87 1.23 -16.20
N ALA A 41 -2.69 0.79 -15.25
CA ALA A 41 -4.00 1.37 -14.98
C ALA A 41 -3.88 2.85 -14.62
N LEU A 42 -2.91 3.17 -13.77
CA LEU A 42 -2.67 4.53 -13.32
C LEU A 42 -2.13 5.44 -14.44
N ARG A 43 -1.18 4.97 -15.26
CA ARG A 43 -0.74 5.68 -16.47
C ARG A 43 -1.90 5.95 -17.44
N THR A 44 -2.79 4.99 -17.59
CA THR A 44 -3.97 5.12 -18.47
C THR A 44 -4.91 6.20 -17.97
N ARG A 45 -5.17 6.24 -16.65
CA ARG A 45 -6.00 7.26 -16.00
C ARG A 45 -5.42 8.67 -16.13
N GLN A 46 -4.11 8.83 -15.99
CA GLN A 46 -3.44 10.13 -16.19
C GLN A 46 -3.57 10.62 -17.64
N ARG A 47 -3.58 9.73 -18.63
CA ARG A 47 -3.65 10.08 -20.07
C ARG A 47 -5.08 10.24 -20.59
N LYS A 48 -6.07 9.67 -19.89
CA LYS A 48 -7.50 9.77 -20.23
C LYS A 48 -8.27 10.06 -18.94
N PRO A 49 -8.50 11.34 -18.61
CA PRO A 49 -9.43 11.68 -17.54
C PRO A 49 -10.81 11.18 -17.97
N VAL A 50 -11.24 10.06 -17.39
CA VAL A 50 -12.59 9.54 -17.62
C VAL A 50 -13.52 10.47 -16.87
N VAL A 51 -14.32 11.25 -17.59
CA VAL A 51 -15.41 12.02 -16.99
C VAL A 51 -16.46 10.98 -16.56
N PRO A 52 -16.81 10.87 -15.27
CA PRO A 52 -17.89 10.00 -14.85
C PRO A 52 -19.16 10.45 -15.57
N LEU A 53 -19.78 9.55 -16.34
CA LEU A 53 -21.13 9.79 -16.82
C LEU A 53 -22.02 9.85 -15.58
N THR A 54 -22.62 11.01 -15.31
CA THR A 54 -23.64 11.14 -14.25
C THR A 54 -24.89 10.42 -14.72
N THR A 55 -24.92 9.09 -14.57
CA THR A 55 -26.15 8.33 -14.63
C THR A 55 -26.97 8.70 -13.40
N SER A 56 -28.08 9.39 -13.64
CA SER A 56 -29.08 9.67 -12.62
C SER A 56 -29.77 8.36 -12.28
N ASP A 57 -29.20 7.59 -11.34
CA ASP A 57 -29.80 6.34 -10.88
C ASP A 57 -31.08 6.64 -10.09
N SER A 58 -32.20 6.48 -10.79
CA SER A 58 -33.52 6.31 -10.19
C SER A 58 -33.65 4.85 -9.76
N GLY A 59 -33.70 4.60 -8.45
CA GLY A 59 -34.11 3.31 -7.89
C GLY A 59 -33.44 2.95 -6.57
N PRO A 60 -34.19 2.78 -5.46
CA PRO A 60 -33.62 2.32 -4.20
C PRO A 60 -33.33 0.82 -4.29
N LEU A 61 -32.13 0.45 -4.75
CA LEU A 61 -31.61 -0.89 -4.47
C LEU A 61 -31.17 -0.92 -3.01
N GLY A 62 -31.91 -1.69 -2.23
CA GLY A 62 -31.79 -1.83 -0.79
C GLY A 62 -30.36 -2.05 -0.32
N ALA A 63 -30.05 -1.41 0.80
CA ALA A 63 -28.80 -1.57 1.52
C ALA A 63 -28.49 -3.06 1.71
N ARG A 64 -27.37 -3.51 1.14
CA ARG A 64 -26.75 -4.77 1.53
C ARG A 64 -26.34 -4.62 3.00
N PRO A 65 -26.79 -5.49 3.92
CA PRO A 65 -26.29 -5.47 5.28
C PRO A 65 -24.79 -5.71 5.23
N ALA A 66 -24.01 -4.73 5.68
CA ALA A 66 -22.59 -4.95 5.93
C ALA A 66 -22.49 -6.12 6.92
N GLU A 67 -21.71 -7.12 6.54
CA GLU A 67 -21.39 -8.27 7.39
C GLU A 67 -20.79 -7.76 8.69
N GLN A 68 -21.63 -7.68 9.74
CA GLN A 68 -21.20 -7.56 11.12
C GLN A 68 -20.56 -8.89 11.50
N LEU A 69 -19.26 -9.03 11.21
CA LEU A 69 -18.47 -10.14 11.70
C LEU A 69 -17.66 -9.69 12.93
N ALA A 70 -17.86 -10.50 13.98
CA ALA A 70 -17.07 -10.63 15.19
C ALA A 70 -17.01 -9.41 16.13
N HIS A 71 -17.89 -9.45 17.14
CA HIS A 71 -17.69 -8.78 18.41
C HIS A 71 -16.40 -9.27 19.08
N ASP A 72 -15.27 -8.61 18.80
CA ASP A 72 -14.10 -8.69 19.67
C ASP A 72 -14.39 -7.93 20.97
N ARG A 73 -14.79 -8.71 21.97
CA ARG A 73 -14.87 -8.30 23.38
C ARG A 73 -13.45 -8.08 23.92
N ALA A 74 -12.85 -6.93 23.62
CA ALA A 74 -11.65 -6.48 24.34
C ALA A 74 -11.38 -4.97 24.30
N VAL A 75 -12.05 -4.21 23.41
CA VAL A 75 -11.72 -2.79 23.18
C VAL A 75 -12.98 -1.94 23.38
N GLY A 76 -12.94 -1.03 24.36
CA GLY A 76 -14.06 -0.13 24.66
C GLY A 76 -14.42 0.78 23.47
N PRO A 77 -15.66 1.33 23.40
CA PRO A 77 -16.10 2.15 22.27
C PRO A 77 -15.18 3.33 21.95
N ALA A 78 -14.65 4.01 22.99
CA ALA A 78 -13.72 5.12 22.83
C ALA A 78 -12.39 4.69 22.18
N GLN A 79 -11.84 3.55 22.59
CA GLN A 79 -10.57 3.05 22.07
C GLN A 79 -10.71 2.56 20.62
N ARG A 80 -11.88 2.01 20.22
CA ARG A 80 -12.17 1.70 18.82
C ARG A 80 -12.21 2.96 17.96
N MET A 81 -12.82 4.03 18.46
CA MET A 81 -12.88 5.32 17.76
C MET A 81 -11.49 5.91 17.57
N GLN A 82 -10.64 5.88 18.61
CA GLN A 82 -9.24 6.33 18.52
C GLN A 82 -8.43 5.50 17.50
N GLN A 83 -8.61 4.18 17.47
CA GLN A 83 -7.94 3.33 16.47
C GLN A 83 -8.39 3.62 15.04
N GLN A 84 -9.68 3.88 14.83
CA GLN A 84 -10.20 4.28 13.52
C GLN A 84 -9.63 5.64 13.09
N GLU A 85 -9.60 6.62 13.99
CA GLU A 85 -8.99 7.93 13.70
C GLU A 85 -7.52 7.79 13.32
N LEU A 86 -6.73 7.00 14.07
CA LEU A 86 -5.33 6.75 13.75
C LEU A 86 -5.16 6.05 12.40
N ALA A 87 -5.99 5.04 12.11
CA ALA A 87 -5.98 4.35 10.82
C ALA A 87 -6.25 5.32 9.66
N ASP A 88 -7.24 6.20 9.81
CA ASP A 88 -7.56 7.22 8.81
C ASP A 88 -6.40 8.19 8.59
N ARG A 89 -5.69 8.59 9.66
CA ARG A 89 -4.49 9.43 9.56
C ARG A 89 -3.35 8.72 8.83
N ILE A 90 -3.12 7.44 9.11
CA ILE A 90 -2.12 6.63 8.41
C ILE A 90 -2.48 6.53 6.92
N GLN A 91 -3.75 6.28 6.58
CA GLN A 91 -4.21 6.25 5.19
C GLN A 91 -3.97 7.58 4.48
N GLN A 92 -4.28 8.71 5.14
CA GLN A 92 -4.01 10.05 4.61
C GLN A 92 -2.51 10.28 4.40
N ALA A 93 -1.65 9.90 5.35
CA ALA A 93 -0.21 10.05 5.24
C ALA A 93 0.37 9.19 4.10
N LEU A 94 -0.11 7.94 3.95
CA LEU A 94 0.24 7.08 2.82
C LEU A 94 -0.21 7.69 1.49
N ALA A 95 -1.37 8.35 1.44
CA ALA A 95 -1.86 9.03 0.25
C ALA A 95 -0.96 10.21 -0.20
N GLN A 96 -0.23 10.84 0.71
CA GLN A 96 0.74 11.90 0.38
C GLN A 96 2.04 11.37 -0.24
N LEU A 97 2.36 10.09 -0.04
CA LEU A 97 3.52 9.48 -0.69
C LEU A 97 3.28 9.37 -2.20
N ASN A 98 4.36 9.50 -2.99
CA ASN A 98 4.27 9.11 -4.39
C ASN A 98 4.03 7.60 -4.52
N GLU A 99 3.50 7.17 -5.66
CA GLU A 99 3.09 5.77 -5.86
C GLU A 99 4.22 4.76 -5.64
N ARG A 100 5.45 5.09 -6.07
CA ARG A 100 6.60 4.20 -5.89
C ARG A 100 6.97 4.07 -4.43
N GLN A 101 6.94 5.16 -3.67
CA GLN A 101 7.17 5.14 -2.22
C GLN A 101 6.08 4.34 -1.51
N ARG A 102 4.81 4.59 -1.84
CA ARG A 102 3.67 3.90 -1.25
C ARG A 102 3.74 2.40 -1.52
N MET A 103 4.00 1.99 -2.76
CA MET A 103 4.14 0.58 -3.14
C MET A 103 5.28 -0.09 -2.37
N ALA A 104 6.45 0.55 -2.29
CA ALA A 104 7.59 0.00 -1.55
C ALA A 104 7.25 -0.20 -0.06
N VAL A 105 6.55 0.75 0.57
CA VAL A 105 6.08 0.64 1.96
C VAL A 105 5.07 -0.49 2.12
N VAL A 106 4.11 -0.62 1.19
CA VAL A 106 3.10 -1.70 1.25
C VAL A 106 3.78 -3.07 1.19
N LEU A 107 4.64 -3.29 0.19
CA LEU A 107 5.35 -4.56 0.03
C LEU A 107 6.25 -4.88 1.23
N ASN A 108 6.87 -3.87 1.84
CA ASN A 108 7.76 -4.10 2.98
C ASN A 108 7.01 -4.32 4.31
N LYS A 109 5.97 -3.54 4.59
CA LYS A 109 5.33 -3.51 5.92
C LYS A 109 4.11 -4.41 6.05
N PHE A 110 3.42 -4.68 4.94
CA PHE A 110 2.19 -5.48 4.93
C PHE A 110 2.41 -6.86 4.33
N GLU A 111 3.35 -7.00 3.39
CA GLU A 111 3.67 -8.29 2.73
C GLU A 111 5.00 -8.89 3.23
N ASP A 112 5.63 -8.28 4.23
CA ASP A 112 6.90 -8.70 4.86
C ASP A 112 8.03 -9.04 3.85
N MET A 113 8.03 -8.38 2.68
CA MET A 113 9.05 -8.61 1.66
C MET A 113 10.37 -7.94 2.01
N ASN A 114 11.47 -8.65 1.75
CA ASN A 114 12.81 -8.09 1.88
C ASN A 114 13.16 -7.17 0.69
N TYR A 115 14.24 -6.40 0.80
CA TYR A 115 14.61 -5.42 -0.23
C TYR A 115 14.93 -6.01 -1.60
N ALA A 116 15.42 -7.26 -1.67
CA ALA A 116 15.67 -7.95 -2.92
C ALA A 116 14.36 -8.40 -3.60
N GLU A 117 13.41 -8.91 -2.83
CA GLU A 117 12.08 -9.27 -3.32
C GLU A 117 11.32 -8.04 -3.84
N ILE A 118 11.37 -6.92 -3.11
CA ILE A 118 10.75 -5.65 -3.54
C ILE A 118 11.42 -5.13 -4.81
N ALA A 119 12.75 -5.23 -4.90
CA ALA A 119 13.50 -4.82 -6.08
C ALA A 119 13.06 -5.62 -7.32
N GLU A 120 12.86 -6.93 -7.17
CA GLU A 120 12.34 -7.79 -8.23
C GLU A 120 10.90 -7.40 -8.63
N VAL A 121 10.00 -7.23 -7.66
CA VAL A 121 8.59 -6.84 -7.90
C VAL A 121 8.47 -5.52 -8.63
N MET A 122 9.29 -4.54 -8.24
CA MET A 122 9.24 -3.18 -8.75
C MET A 122 10.12 -2.96 -9.99
N GLY A 123 10.95 -3.93 -10.39
CA GLY A 123 11.92 -3.79 -11.47
C GLY A 123 12.98 -2.73 -11.18
N LEU A 124 13.45 -2.65 -9.93
CA LEU A 124 14.41 -1.67 -9.43
C LEU A 124 15.67 -2.35 -8.89
N THR A 125 16.70 -1.56 -8.57
CA THR A 125 17.85 -2.06 -7.80
C THR A 125 17.53 -2.04 -6.30
N THR A 126 18.18 -2.91 -5.53
CA THR A 126 18.09 -2.91 -4.05
C THR A 126 18.47 -1.55 -3.45
N LYS A 127 19.47 -0.87 -4.03
CA LYS A 127 19.86 0.50 -3.65
C LYS A 127 18.73 1.51 -3.88
N ALA A 128 18.02 1.41 -5.01
CA ALA A 128 16.88 2.27 -5.30
C ALA A 128 15.71 2.02 -4.33
N VAL A 129 15.45 0.76 -3.97
CA VAL A 129 14.44 0.39 -2.96
C VAL A 129 14.80 0.97 -1.58
N LYS A 130 16.06 0.83 -1.14
CA LYS A 130 16.52 1.43 0.13
C LYS A 130 16.30 2.95 0.16
N SER A 131 16.61 3.63 -0.95
CA SER A 131 16.38 5.08 -1.09
C SER A 131 14.88 5.44 -1.05
N LEU A 132 14.02 4.68 -1.75
CA LEU A 132 12.57 4.88 -1.73
C LEU A 132 12.00 4.72 -0.32
N LEU A 133 12.34 3.63 0.36
CA LEU A 133 11.88 3.34 1.72
C LEU A 133 12.40 4.35 2.74
N SER A 134 13.64 4.81 2.59
CA SER A 134 14.19 5.87 3.45
C SER A 134 13.38 7.17 3.30
N ARG A 135 13.18 7.64 2.07
CA ARG A 135 12.39 8.85 1.79
C ARG A 135 10.93 8.70 2.21
N ALA A 136 10.34 7.53 1.99
CA ALA A 136 8.97 7.24 2.40
C ALA A 136 8.82 7.33 3.93
N ARG A 137 9.75 6.72 4.68
CA ARG A 137 9.77 6.80 6.16
C ARG A 137 9.95 8.23 6.66
N MET A 138 10.82 9.03 6.03
CA MET A 138 10.99 10.44 6.38
C MET A 138 9.69 11.23 6.17
N ASN A 139 9.03 11.05 5.02
CA ASN A 139 7.77 11.73 4.71
C ASN A 139 6.64 11.31 5.66
N LEU A 140 6.52 10.00 5.93
CA LEU A 140 5.55 9.48 6.89
C LEU A 140 5.81 9.98 8.31
N ARG A 141 7.08 10.05 8.73
CA ARG A 141 7.46 10.60 10.03
C ARG A 141 6.99 12.03 10.16
N VAL A 142 7.26 12.90 9.17
CA VAL A 142 6.80 14.30 9.20
C VAL A 142 5.27 14.39 9.23
N ALA A 143 4.57 13.59 8.41
CA ALA A 143 3.11 13.60 8.33
C ALA A 143 2.42 13.07 9.60
N LEU A 144 3.04 12.07 10.26
CA LEU A 144 2.49 11.41 11.44
C LEU A 144 3.06 11.94 12.76
N GLN A 145 4.09 12.80 12.72
CA GLN A 145 4.71 13.40 13.90
C GLN A 145 3.70 13.94 14.92
N PRO A 146 2.64 14.66 14.54
CA PRO A 146 1.64 15.16 15.49
C PRO A 146 0.86 14.06 16.23
N TYR A 147 0.80 12.86 15.67
CA TYR A 147 0.00 11.74 16.19
C TYR A 147 0.86 10.71 16.93
N VAL A 148 2.13 10.53 16.56
CA VAL A 148 3.05 9.63 17.29
C VAL A 148 3.29 10.13 18.71
N TYR A 149 3.22 11.45 18.95
CA TYR A 149 3.29 12.02 20.29
C TYR A 149 1.99 11.92 21.11
N MET A 150 0.85 11.51 20.52
CA MET A 150 -0.40 11.29 21.27
C MET A 150 -0.42 9.96 22.03
N ASP A 151 0.37 8.96 21.59
CA ASP A 151 0.38 7.60 22.16
C ASP A 151 1.62 7.28 23.03
N GLY A 152 2.43 8.29 23.37
CA GLY A 152 3.28 8.22 24.58
C GLY A 152 4.73 7.73 24.44
N ASP A 153 5.28 7.48 23.25
CA ASP A 153 6.72 7.20 23.10
C ASP A 153 7.38 7.99 21.94
N PRO A 154 8.54 8.64 22.18
CA PRO A 154 9.25 9.39 21.16
C PRO A 154 9.88 8.46 20.11
N VAL A 155 9.80 8.85 18.84
CA VAL A 155 10.54 8.20 17.74
C VAL A 155 12.03 8.29 18.06
N PRO A 156 12.81 7.19 18.05
CA PRO A 156 14.26 7.27 18.20
C PRO A 156 14.82 8.19 17.12
N GLU A 157 15.64 9.14 17.55
CA GLU A 157 16.28 10.10 16.66
C GLU A 157 16.96 9.36 15.48
N PRO A 158 16.92 9.93 14.26
CA PRO A 158 17.56 9.29 13.14
C PRO A 158 19.06 9.19 13.46
N GLU A 159 19.59 7.96 13.52
CA GLU A 159 21.03 7.75 13.68
C GLU A 159 21.78 8.63 12.68
N PRO A 160 22.77 9.42 13.11
CA PRO A 160 23.55 10.24 12.21
C PRO A 160 24.13 9.33 11.14
N ALA A 161 23.99 9.76 9.88
CA ALA A 161 24.57 9.05 8.75
C ALA A 161 26.04 8.80 9.10
N ALA A 162 26.42 7.53 9.19
CA ALA A 162 27.80 7.12 9.37
C ALA A 162 28.65 7.91 8.37
N GLU A 163 29.51 8.75 8.92
CA GLU A 163 30.56 9.45 8.19
C GLU A 163 31.33 8.35 7.45
N GLU A 164 31.25 8.37 6.12
CA GLU A 164 32.17 7.63 5.27
C GLU A 164 33.54 8.30 5.46
N ASP A 165 34.34 7.74 6.37
CA ASP A 165 35.76 8.05 6.50
C ASP A 165 36.50 7.69 5.19
N ASP A 166 37.43 8.57 4.83
CA ASP A 166 38.35 8.59 3.68
C ASP A 166 38.98 7.24 3.26
#